data_AF-A0AA39UV26-F1
#
_entry.id   AF-A0AA39UV26-F1
#
_cell.length_a   1.000
_cell.length_b   1.000
_cell.length_c   1.000
_cell.angle_alpha   90.00
_cell.angle_beta   90.00
_cell.angle_gamma   90.00
#
_symmetry.space_group_name_H-M   'P 1'
#
loop_
_entity.id
_entity.type
_entity.pdbx_description
1 polymer ?
#
loop_
_entity_poly.entity_id
_entity_poly.type
_entity_poly.pdbx_seq_one_letter_code
_entity_poly.pdbx_strand_id
1 'polypeptide(L)'
;MTSTNLFSVPSSKPGFSILPVNTHVEESLNDSTLQAFNQFANEDVEMQAPLSESGAFVVVDTNILLHDFDVLVQFVEDVERENVPVVIIIPGVVIQELDGHKHNQSLRWFSTRSSTWLLKKVQERRSVKGQATEETLRRSGNWRVTLRDEVRKDGDRGNDELIVDCCKYFALIRRTVLWSGDKNLCFDVHAERTIGALSPDRRQWTSRYLIGVIFENTVDLGRFTSEKPRYKRGTRIVEETSQLPSHTRDPDGMDIDEEEQTHAIFSTSNVVHHFSALLSQLVLRVGSAEIRSYQTRSVSRYAPEWQHNRKPIAAWSVSELLEYLDGKKCRAATNPRLEWFLQLAPSYRPDPKTNDSRGSRRGQDWSRTDWLNALGGLKQIGINWADTPIQESLAMLERELTFVFSQEMAII
;
A
#
# COMPACT_ATOMS: atom_id res chain seq x y z
N MET A 1 -55.46 50.61 26.94
CA MET A 1 -54.37 51.44 27.48
C MET A 1 -53.73 50.65 28.60
N THR A 2 -52.61 49.97 28.34
CA THR A 2 -51.95 49.12 29.34
C THR A 2 -50.45 49.17 29.09
N SER A 3 -49.75 49.86 29.99
CA SER A 3 -48.31 49.86 30.12
C SER A 3 -47.87 48.69 30.98
N THR A 4 -46.86 47.94 30.52
CA THR A 4 -45.72 47.47 31.35
C THR A 4 -44.68 46.80 30.46
N ASN A 5 -43.51 47.44 30.37
CA ASN A 5 -42.26 46.83 29.93
C ASN A 5 -41.51 46.32 31.15
N LEU A 6 -41.00 45.08 31.10
CA LEU A 6 -39.93 44.59 31.97
C LEU A 6 -38.99 43.70 31.15
N PHE A 7 -37.73 44.10 31.11
CA PHE A 7 -36.59 43.41 30.53
C PHE A 7 -36.18 42.19 31.39
N SER A 8 -35.79 41.10 30.74
CA SER A 8 -34.90 40.09 31.33
C SER A 8 -33.93 39.56 30.26
N VAL A 9 -32.64 39.82 30.46
CA VAL A 9 -31.53 39.26 29.69
C VAL A 9 -31.00 38.02 30.43
N PRO A 10 -30.84 36.86 29.77
CA PRO A 10 -29.98 35.81 30.30
C PRO A 10 -28.59 35.90 29.67
N SER A 11 -27.60 36.10 30.54
CA SER A 11 -26.18 35.87 30.26
C SER A 11 -25.91 34.35 30.28
N SER A 12 -25.53 33.77 29.15
CA SER A 12 -24.97 32.41 29.10
C SER A 12 -23.53 32.46 28.55
N LYS A 13 -22.57 32.13 29.41
CA LYS A 13 -21.18 31.84 29.05
C LYS A 13 -21.12 30.54 28.24
N PRO A 14 -20.33 30.43 27.16
CA PRO A 14 -20.08 29.15 26.52
C PRO A 14 -19.07 28.37 27.36
N GLY A 15 -19.54 27.33 28.05
CA GLY A 15 -18.67 26.28 28.59
C GLY A 15 -18.21 25.40 27.44
N PHE A 16 -16.91 25.37 27.16
CA PHE A 16 -16.31 24.37 26.28
C PHE A 16 -16.37 23.02 26.98
N SER A 17 -17.36 22.20 26.59
CA SER A 17 -17.40 20.78 26.92
C SER A 17 -16.48 20.05 25.95
N ILE A 18 -15.32 19.59 26.44
CA ILE A 18 -14.46 18.66 25.71
C ILE A 18 -15.23 17.34 25.63
N LEU A 19 -15.81 17.05 24.47
CA LEU A 19 -16.42 15.75 24.21
C LEU A 19 -15.31 14.69 24.14
N PRO A 20 -15.54 13.48 24.71
CA PRO A 20 -14.60 12.38 24.58
C PRO A 20 -14.44 12.02 23.09
N VAL A 21 -13.19 11.85 22.68
CA VAL A 21 -12.81 11.38 21.34
C VAL A 21 -13.45 10.00 21.12
N ASN A 22 -14.36 9.92 20.15
CA ASN A 22 -15.07 8.70 19.78
C ASN A 22 -14.10 7.65 19.21
N THR A 23 -13.83 6.60 19.99
CA THR A 23 -13.10 5.40 19.55
C THR A 23 -13.93 4.44 18.69
N HIS A 24 -15.26 4.64 18.61
CA HIS A 24 -16.16 3.74 17.86
C HIS A 24 -16.17 3.91 16.34
N VAL A 25 -15.55 4.97 15.80
CA VAL A 25 -15.51 5.21 14.34
C VAL A 25 -14.35 4.47 13.66
N GLU A 26 -13.26 4.19 14.38
CA GLU A 26 -12.09 3.49 13.82
C GLU A 26 -12.40 2.01 13.49
N GLU A 27 -13.27 1.34 14.26
CA GLU A 27 -13.66 -0.06 13.98
C GLU A 27 -14.43 -0.21 12.66
N SER A 28 -15.24 0.78 12.26
CA SER A 28 -16.13 0.63 11.10
C SER A 28 -15.41 0.74 9.75
N LEU A 29 -14.30 1.48 9.67
CA LEU A 29 -13.48 1.60 8.46
C LEU A 29 -12.60 0.36 8.21
N ASN A 30 -12.16 -0.28 9.29
CA ASN A 30 -11.31 -1.48 9.25
C ASN A 30 -12.09 -2.69 8.75
N ASP A 31 -13.29 -2.91 9.28
CA ASP A 31 -14.17 -3.99 8.84
C ASP A 31 -14.59 -3.79 7.37
N SER A 32 -14.80 -2.53 6.94
CA SER A 32 -15.15 -2.23 5.54
C SER A 32 -14.05 -2.63 4.54
N THR A 33 -12.77 -2.54 4.88
CA THR A 33 -11.68 -2.89 3.95
C THR A 33 -11.56 -4.41 3.80
N LEU A 34 -11.60 -5.14 4.93
CA LEU A 34 -11.63 -6.60 4.93
C LEU A 34 -12.85 -7.14 4.20
N GLN A 35 -14.03 -6.60 4.47
CA GLN A 35 -15.26 -7.03 3.83
C GLN A 35 -15.23 -6.77 2.33
N ALA A 36 -14.79 -5.57 1.90
CA ALA A 36 -14.62 -5.26 0.49
C ALA A 36 -13.63 -6.23 -0.17
N PHE A 37 -12.47 -6.47 0.46
CA PHE A 37 -11.48 -7.39 -0.09
C PHE A 37 -12.03 -8.81 -0.23
N ASN A 38 -12.66 -9.36 0.81
CA ASN A 38 -13.26 -10.69 0.78
C ASN A 38 -14.38 -10.78 -0.25
N GLN A 39 -15.20 -9.73 -0.38
CA GLN A 39 -16.23 -9.67 -1.41
C GLN A 39 -15.60 -9.74 -2.79
N PHE A 40 -14.58 -8.91 -3.07
CA PHE A 40 -13.91 -8.94 -4.36
C PHE A 40 -13.23 -10.27 -4.64
N ALA A 41 -12.58 -10.89 -3.65
CA ALA A 41 -11.92 -12.18 -3.79
C ALA A 41 -12.91 -13.34 -4.03
N ASN A 42 -14.06 -13.35 -3.36
CA ASN A 42 -15.08 -14.39 -3.54
C ASN A 42 -15.94 -14.19 -4.79
N GLU A 43 -16.10 -12.95 -5.27
CA GLU A 43 -16.65 -12.69 -6.60
C GLU A 43 -15.67 -13.10 -7.73
N ASP A 44 -14.41 -13.39 -7.38
CA ASP A 44 -13.27 -13.62 -8.29
C ASP A 44 -13.08 -15.09 -8.72
N VAL A 45 -14.17 -15.84 -8.83
CA VAL A 45 -14.12 -17.26 -9.26
C VAL A 45 -13.58 -17.42 -10.70
N GLU A 46 -13.54 -16.35 -11.50
CA GLU A 46 -13.03 -16.35 -12.86
C GLU A 46 -12.15 -15.13 -13.17
N MET A 47 -11.06 -14.92 -12.43
CA MET A 47 -9.95 -14.18 -13.05
C MET A 47 -9.57 -14.92 -14.34
N GLN A 48 -9.71 -14.23 -15.47
CA GLN A 48 -9.18 -14.66 -16.76
C GLN A 48 -7.65 -14.63 -16.71
N ALA A 49 -7.06 -15.47 -15.84
CA ALA A 49 -5.64 -15.72 -15.87
C ALA A 49 -5.30 -16.08 -17.32
N PRO A 50 -4.25 -15.48 -17.91
CA PRO A 50 -3.82 -15.85 -19.25
C PRO A 50 -3.79 -17.36 -19.34
N LEU A 51 -4.51 -17.92 -20.32
CA LEU A 51 -4.66 -19.38 -20.52
C LEU A 51 -3.32 -20.06 -20.84
N SER A 52 -2.23 -19.30 -20.89
CA SER A 52 -0.88 -19.80 -21.06
C SER A 52 -0.51 -20.71 -19.89
N GLU A 53 -0.25 -21.97 -20.21
CA GLU A 53 0.31 -23.00 -19.31
C GLU A 53 1.64 -22.56 -18.68
N SER A 54 2.31 -21.56 -19.25
CA SER A 54 3.54 -20.96 -18.74
C SER A 54 3.35 -19.96 -17.59
N GLY A 55 2.11 -19.69 -17.15
CA GLY A 55 1.87 -18.75 -16.07
C GLY A 55 2.33 -19.24 -14.69
N ALA A 56 2.70 -18.32 -13.81
CA ALA A 56 3.13 -18.63 -12.44
C ALA A 56 2.33 -17.84 -11.39
N PHE A 57 2.05 -18.49 -10.26
CA PHE A 57 1.52 -17.84 -9.06
C PHE A 57 2.67 -17.47 -8.12
N VAL A 58 2.63 -16.26 -7.59
CA VAL A 58 3.56 -15.80 -6.54
C VAL A 58 2.75 -15.49 -5.30
N VAL A 59 2.88 -16.32 -4.27
CA VAL A 59 2.21 -16.12 -2.98
C VAL A 59 3.10 -15.24 -2.10
N VAL A 60 2.55 -14.20 -1.50
CA VAL A 60 3.31 -13.27 -0.63
C VAL A 60 2.89 -13.40 0.84
N ASP A 61 3.84 -13.16 1.74
CA ASP A 61 3.56 -13.05 3.18
C ASP A 61 3.32 -11.58 3.61
N THR A 62 2.97 -11.38 4.88
CA THR A 62 2.78 -10.06 5.50
C THR A 62 4.07 -9.26 5.56
N ASN A 63 5.23 -9.91 5.75
CA ASN A 63 6.53 -9.24 5.84
C ASN A 63 6.91 -8.56 4.52
N ILE A 64 6.62 -9.17 3.36
CA ILE A 64 6.80 -8.53 2.04
C ILE A 64 6.01 -7.23 1.99
N LEU A 65 4.73 -7.28 2.42
CA LEU A 65 3.81 -6.15 2.36
C LEU A 65 4.15 -5.05 3.36
N LEU A 66 4.83 -5.37 4.46
CA LEU A 66 5.26 -4.37 5.44
C LEU A 66 6.64 -3.77 5.12
N HIS A 67 7.61 -4.61 4.71
CA HIS A 67 9.02 -4.23 4.65
C HIS A 67 9.57 -4.03 3.24
N ASP A 68 9.06 -4.77 2.25
CA ASP A 68 9.56 -4.74 0.87
C ASP A 68 8.44 -4.37 -0.12
N PHE A 69 7.44 -3.63 0.37
CA PHE A 69 6.28 -3.18 -0.39
C PHE A 69 6.66 -2.44 -1.68
N ASP A 70 7.65 -1.54 -1.64
CA ASP A 70 8.11 -0.82 -2.84
C ASP A 70 8.58 -1.78 -3.94
N VAL A 71 9.24 -2.88 -3.57
CA VAL A 71 9.72 -3.90 -4.51
C VAL A 71 8.53 -4.64 -5.10
N LEU A 72 7.52 -4.98 -4.30
CA LEU A 72 6.29 -5.61 -4.78
C LEU A 72 5.53 -4.72 -5.76
N VAL A 73 5.36 -3.43 -5.45
CA VAL A 73 4.70 -2.46 -6.34
C VAL A 73 5.45 -2.38 -7.67
N GLN A 74 6.77 -2.18 -7.63
CA GLN A 74 7.59 -2.11 -8.84
C GLN A 74 7.54 -3.42 -9.65
N PHE A 75 7.56 -4.57 -8.98
CA PHE A 75 7.45 -5.87 -9.64
C PHE A 75 6.12 -6.04 -10.37
N VAL A 76 5.00 -5.68 -9.72
CA VAL A 76 3.67 -5.71 -10.33
C VAL A 76 3.59 -4.78 -11.54
N GLU A 77 4.13 -3.56 -11.44
CA GLU A 77 4.18 -2.62 -12.56
C GLU A 77 5.00 -3.14 -13.75
N ASP A 78 6.17 -3.74 -13.48
CA ASP A 78 7.01 -4.32 -14.53
C ASP A 78 6.35 -5.54 -15.18
N VAL A 79 5.70 -6.41 -14.38
CA VAL A 79 4.93 -7.57 -14.88
C VAL A 79 3.78 -7.12 -15.79
N GLU A 80 3.02 -6.11 -15.37
CA GLU A 80 1.92 -5.56 -16.17
C GLU A 80 2.41 -4.85 -17.43
N ARG A 81 3.56 -4.16 -17.37
CA ARG A 81 4.15 -3.47 -18.53
C ARG A 81 4.62 -4.47 -19.58
N GLU A 82 5.33 -5.50 -19.15
CA GLU A 82 5.89 -6.52 -20.04
C GLU A 82 4.89 -7.65 -20.37
N ASN A 83 3.66 -7.59 -19.83
CA ASN A 83 2.61 -8.59 -19.96
C ASN A 83 3.09 -10.01 -19.63
N VAL A 84 3.89 -10.15 -18.57
CA VAL A 84 4.36 -11.48 -18.13
C VAL A 84 3.22 -12.20 -17.41
N PRO A 85 2.99 -13.50 -17.65
CA PRO A 85 1.89 -14.24 -17.04
C PRO A 85 2.18 -14.61 -15.57
N VAL A 86 2.32 -13.60 -14.71
CA VAL A 86 2.47 -13.75 -13.26
C VAL A 86 1.25 -13.18 -12.57
N VAL A 87 0.72 -13.93 -11.59
CA VAL A 87 -0.33 -13.45 -10.70
C VAL A 87 0.16 -13.52 -9.27
N ILE A 88 0.17 -12.37 -8.60
CA ILE A 88 0.44 -12.27 -7.16
C ILE A 88 -0.81 -12.74 -6.41
N ILE A 89 -0.66 -13.77 -5.59
CA ILE A 89 -1.70 -14.27 -4.70
C ILE A 89 -1.47 -13.70 -3.30
N ILE A 90 -2.50 -13.10 -2.73
CA ILE A 90 -2.50 -12.60 -1.36
C ILE A 90 -3.31 -13.58 -0.49
N PRO A 91 -2.66 -14.33 0.41
CA PRO A 91 -3.36 -15.21 1.35
C PRO A 91 -4.38 -14.43 2.18
N GLY A 92 -5.52 -15.05 2.47
CA GLY A 92 -6.55 -14.41 3.27
C GLY A 92 -6.10 -14.10 4.69
N VAL A 93 -5.23 -14.93 5.27
CA VAL A 93 -4.63 -14.71 6.60
C VAL A 93 -3.73 -13.47 6.63
N VAL A 94 -3.00 -13.20 5.55
CA VAL A 94 -2.12 -12.02 5.43
C VAL A 94 -2.93 -10.73 5.49
N ILE A 95 -4.13 -10.72 4.89
CA ILE A 95 -5.06 -9.59 4.99
C ILE A 95 -5.53 -9.39 6.43
N GLN A 96 -5.88 -10.47 7.14
CA GLN A 96 -6.25 -10.39 8.57
C GLN A 96 -5.11 -9.84 9.44
N GLU A 97 -3.87 -10.25 9.18
CA GLU A 97 -2.68 -9.73 9.88
C GLU A 97 -2.45 -8.25 9.62
N LEU A 98 -2.56 -7.79 8.37
CA LEU A 98 -2.46 -6.37 8.02
C LEU A 98 -3.48 -5.53 8.79
N ASP A 99 -4.72 -5.98 8.88
CA ASP A 99 -5.76 -5.29 9.63
C ASP A 99 -5.50 -5.29 11.14
N GLY A 100 -4.95 -6.39 11.69
CA GLY A 100 -4.45 -6.42 13.06
C GLY A 100 -3.38 -5.35 13.31
N HIS A 101 -2.43 -5.20 12.38
CA HIS A 101 -1.33 -4.23 12.48
C HIS A 101 -1.75 -2.76 12.37
N LYS A 102 -2.99 -2.44 11.96
CA LYS A 102 -3.50 -1.06 11.97
C LYS A 102 -3.60 -0.46 13.38
N HIS A 103 -3.69 -1.29 14.41
CA HIS A 103 -3.69 -0.84 15.81
C HIS A 103 -2.27 -0.56 16.34
N ASN A 104 -1.23 -1.11 15.68
CA ASN A 104 0.15 -0.89 16.07
C ASN A 104 0.66 0.42 15.48
N GLN A 105 0.96 1.40 16.33
CA GLN A 105 1.35 2.74 15.90
C GLN A 105 2.55 2.78 14.96
N SER A 106 3.53 1.86 15.11
CA SER A 106 4.73 1.84 14.26
C SER A 106 4.50 1.19 12.89
N LEU A 107 3.50 0.32 12.79
CA LEU A 107 3.16 -0.42 11.56
C LEU A 107 1.92 0.16 10.85
N ARG A 108 1.12 0.99 11.54
CA ARG A 108 -0.17 1.49 11.07
C ARG A 108 -0.08 2.16 9.70
N TRP A 109 0.95 2.96 9.45
CA TRP A 109 1.16 3.56 8.13
C TRP A 109 1.41 2.51 7.04
N PHE A 110 2.31 1.55 7.31
CA PHE A 110 2.69 0.51 6.37
C PHE A 110 1.52 -0.43 6.08
N SER A 111 0.79 -0.89 7.10
CA SER A 111 -0.38 -1.74 6.91
C SER A 111 -1.51 -1.03 6.18
N THR A 112 -1.83 0.21 6.55
CA THR A 112 -2.89 1.01 5.90
C THR A 112 -2.57 1.25 4.42
N ARG A 113 -1.32 1.62 4.11
CA ARG A 113 -0.86 1.79 2.74
C ARG A 113 -1.00 0.50 1.94
N SER A 114 -0.51 -0.61 2.49
CA SER A 114 -0.52 -1.90 1.82
C SER A 114 -1.96 -2.38 1.56
N SER A 115 -2.86 -2.31 2.55
CA SER A 115 -4.28 -2.63 2.36
C SER A 115 -4.95 -1.76 1.29
N THR A 116 -4.64 -0.46 1.24
CA THR A 116 -5.23 0.47 0.25
C THR A 116 -4.77 0.12 -1.17
N TRP A 117 -3.48 -0.18 -1.35
CA TRP A 117 -2.94 -0.61 -2.63
C TRP A 117 -3.46 -1.98 -3.06
N LEU A 118 -3.53 -2.94 -2.14
CA LEU A 118 -4.07 -4.27 -2.40
C LEU A 118 -5.53 -4.22 -2.85
N LEU A 119 -6.37 -3.44 -2.16
CA LEU A 119 -7.77 -3.27 -2.54
C LEU A 119 -7.88 -2.70 -3.96
N LYS A 120 -7.08 -1.67 -4.28
CA LYS A 120 -7.04 -1.09 -5.63
C LYS A 120 -6.63 -2.15 -6.67
N LYS A 121 -5.55 -2.90 -6.42
CA LYS A 121 -5.01 -3.87 -7.38
C LYS A 121 -5.90 -5.10 -7.59
N VAL A 122 -6.56 -5.57 -6.54
CA VAL A 122 -7.55 -6.66 -6.66
C VAL A 122 -8.79 -6.20 -7.43
N GLN A 123 -9.21 -4.94 -7.28
CA GLN A 123 -10.30 -4.38 -8.10
C GLN A 123 -9.93 -4.27 -9.59
N GLU A 124 -8.65 -4.03 -9.92
CA GLU A 124 -8.18 -3.99 -11.30
C GLU A 124 -8.21 -5.38 -11.98
N ARG A 125 -8.11 -6.48 -11.22
CA ARG A 125 -8.17 -7.87 -11.70
C ARG A 125 -7.16 -8.19 -12.82
N ARG A 126 -5.93 -7.67 -12.70
CA ARG A 126 -4.88 -7.84 -13.72
C ARG A 126 -3.77 -8.79 -13.27
N SER A 127 -3.11 -8.44 -12.18
CA SER A 127 -1.83 -9.03 -11.76
C SER A 127 -1.82 -9.44 -10.29
N VAL A 128 -2.84 -9.06 -9.52
CA VAL A 128 -2.96 -9.33 -8.08
C VAL A 128 -4.33 -9.92 -7.81
N LYS A 129 -4.36 -10.99 -7.02
CA LYS A 129 -5.55 -11.76 -6.62
C LYS A 129 -5.59 -11.93 -5.11
N GLY A 130 -6.76 -11.78 -4.50
CA GLY A 130 -7.00 -12.26 -3.13
C GLY A 130 -7.41 -13.73 -3.11
N GLN A 131 -6.94 -14.49 -2.13
CA GLN A 131 -7.40 -15.87 -1.92
C GLN A 131 -8.89 -15.88 -1.53
N ALA A 132 -9.73 -16.55 -2.34
CA ALA A 132 -11.13 -16.77 -2.01
C ALA A 132 -11.29 -17.77 -0.84
N THR A 133 -12.45 -17.77 -0.19
CA THR A 133 -12.65 -18.60 1.03
C THR A 133 -12.45 -20.09 0.80
N GLU A 134 -12.85 -20.56 -0.38
CA GLU A 134 -12.85 -21.94 -0.85
C GLU A 134 -11.53 -22.37 -1.50
N GLU A 135 -10.59 -21.45 -1.70
CA GLU A 135 -9.27 -21.72 -2.29
C GLU A 135 -8.30 -22.26 -1.21
N THR A 136 -8.63 -23.44 -0.67
CA THR A 136 -7.93 -24.08 0.44
C THR A 136 -7.93 -25.60 0.29
N LEU A 137 -6.95 -26.28 0.91
CA LEU A 137 -6.94 -27.75 1.01
C LEU A 137 -7.45 -28.25 2.36
N ARG A 138 -7.90 -27.34 3.23
CA ARG A 138 -8.51 -27.70 4.51
C ARG A 138 -9.79 -28.49 4.30
N ARG A 139 -10.07 -29.41 5.22
CA ARG A 139 -11.26 -30.28 5.17
C ARG A 139 -12.57 -29.52 5.26
N SER A 140 -12.56 -28.36 5.90
CA SER A 140 -13.72 -27.47 6.00
C SER A 140 -14.13 -26.88 4.64
N GLY A 141 -13.24 -26.89 3.64
CA GLY A 141 -13.42 -26.14 2.39
C GLY A 141 -13.46 -24.63 2.61
N ASN A 142 -13.03 -24.15 3.78
CA ASN A 142 -12.98 -22.73 4.09
C ASN A 142 -11.75 -22.42 4.94
N TRP A 143 -10.82 -21.63 4.41
CA TRP A 143 -9.55 -21.34 5.11
C TRP A 143 -9.75 -20.64 6.46
N ARG A 144 -10.87 -19.93 6.66
CA ARG A 144 -11.22 -19.24 7.92
C ARG A 144 -11.74 -20.18 9.01
N VAL A 145 -12.30 -21.33 8.62
CA VAL A 145 -12.96 -22.24 9.55
C VAL A 145 -11.96 -23.24 10.06
N THR A 146 -11.57 -23.08 11.33
CA THR A 146 -10.74 -24.08 12.02
C THR A 146 -11.60 -25.13 12.69
N LEU A 147 -11.48 -26.37 12.24
CA LEU A 147 -12.14 -27.52 12.85
C LEU A 147 -11.46 -27.85 14.18
N ARG A 148 -12.24 -28.25 15.19
CA ARG A 148 -11.72 -28.57 16.54
C ARG A 148 -10.62 -29.63 16.54
N ASP A 149 -10.63 -30.53 15.56
CA ASP A 149 -9.62 -31.59 15.42
C ASP A 149 -8.29 -31.07 14.88
N GLU A 150 -8.27 -29.92 14.20
CA GLU A 150 -7.07 -29.25 13.68
C GLU A 150 -6.41 -28.40 14.78
N VAL A 151 -7.19 -27.74 15.64
CA VAL A 151 -6.70 -26.91 16.78
C VAL A 151 -5.76 -27.66 17.73
N ARG A 152 -5.88 -29.00 17.82
CA ARG A 152 -5.09 -29.80 18.77
C ARG A 152 -3.65 -30.08 18.35
N LYS A 153 -3.31 -29.84 17.07
CA LYS A 153 -1.96 -30.12 16.54
C LYS A 153 -1.11 -28.86 16.39
N ASP A 154 -1.76 -27.71 16.19
CA ASP A 154 -1.10 -26.53 15.62
C ASP A 154 -1.08 -25.40 16.67
N GLY A 155 -0.14 -25.48 17.62
CA GLY A 155 0.18 -24.36 18.50
C GLY A 155 0.99 -23.30 17.75
N ASP A 156 0.68 -22.00 17.95
CA ASP A 156 1.34 -20.77 17.43
C ASP A 156 1.72 -20.67 15.94
N ARG A 157 1.68 -21.76 15.16
CA ARG A 157 2.03 -21.84 13.73
C ARG A 157 0.85 -21.62 12.79
N GLY A 158 -0.32 -21.29 13.35
CA GLY A 158 -1.58 -21.30 12.59
C GLY A 158 -1.58 -20.40 11.35
N ASN A 159 -0.91 -19.24 11.39
CA ASN A 159 -0.91 -18.33 10.25
C ASN A 159 0.03 -18.77 9.14
N ASP A 160 1.25 -19.19 9.49
CA ASP A 160 2.22 -19.74 8.54
C ASP A 160 1.65 -20.98 7.84
N GLU A 161 0.99 -21.86 8.58
CA GLU A 161 0.31 -23.04 8.02
C GLU A 161 -0.78 -22.67 7.02
N LEU A 162 -1.54 -21.58 7.25
CA LEU A 162 -2.52 -21.07 6.30
C LEU A 162 -1.87 -20.49 5.03
N ILE A 163 -0.70 -19.87 5.15
CA ILE A 163 0.07 -19.43 3.98
C ILE A 163 0.60 -20.63 3.19
N VAL A 164 1.08 -21.67 3.87
CA VAL A 164 1.52 -22.92 3.24
C VAL A 164 0.33 -23.64 2.56
N ASP A 165 -0.84 -23.70 3.21
CA ASP A 165 -2.07 -24.25 2.62
C ASP A 165 -2.46 -23.50 1.34
N CYS A 166 -2.40 -22.17 1.35
CA CYS A 166 -2.62 -21.34 0.18
C CYS A 166 -1.64 -21.71 -0.95
N CYS A 167 -0.34 -21.79 -0.65
CA CYS A 167 0.67 -22.19 -1.62
C CYS A 167 0.37 -23.58 -2.22
N LYS A 168 0.01 -24.55 -1.39
CA LYS A 168 -0.33 -25.91 -1.82
C LYS A 168 -1.54 -25.94 -2.74
N TYR A 169 -2.58 -25.18 -2.41
CA TYR A 169 -3.78 -25.08 -3.25
C TYR A 169 -3.44 -24.59 -4.66
N PHE A 170 -2.73 -23.46 -4.77
CA PHE A 170 -2.38 -22.89 -6.07
C PHE A 170 -1.34 -23.73 -6.83
N ALA A 171 -0.49 -24.48 -6.12
CA ALA A 171 0.45 -25.42 -6.72
C ALA A 171 -0.23 -26.61 -7.42
N LEU A 172 -1.46 -26.97 -7.05
CA LEU A 172 -2.25 -27.97 -7.79
C LEU A 172 -2.74 -27.44 -9.16
N ILE A 173 -2.79 -26.12 -9.33
CA ILE A 173 -3.34 -25.46 -10.52
C ILE A 173 -2.19 -25.10 -11.48
N ARG A 174 -1.16 -24.40 -10.99
CA ARG A 174 -0.01 -23.93 -11.79
C ARG A 174 1.27 -23.87 -10.94
N ARG A 175 2.41 -23.63 -11.61
CA ARG A 175 3.69 -23.35 -10.95
C ARG A 175 3.47 -22.25 -9.91
N THR A 176 3.77 -22.55 -8.66
CA THR A 176 3.57 -21.64 -7.54
C THR A 176 4.88 -21.43 -6.79
N VAL A 177 5.12 -20.18 -6.41
CA VAL A 177 6.33 -19.76 -5.72
C VAL A 177 5.94 -18.91 -4.51
N LEU A 178 6.41 -19.28 -3.33
CA LEU A 178 6.31 -18.44 -2.15
C LEU A 178 7.38 -17.34 -2.21
N TRP A 179 6.99 -16.10 -1.99
CA TRP A 179 7.89 -14.98 -1.75
C TRP A 179 7.78 -14.57 -0.28
N SER A 180 8.82 -14.90 0.49
CA SER A 180 8.89 -14.61 1.92
C SER A 180 10.31 -14.26 2.36
N GLY A 181 10.42 -13.31 3.30
CA GLY A 181 11.67 -13.00 4.00
C GLY A 181 11.93 -13.90 5.21
N ASP A 182 10.96 -14.71 5.62
CA ASP A 182 11.08 -15.63 6.75
C ASP A 182 11.65 -16.97 6.29
N LYS A 183 12.79 -17.34 6.87
CA LYS A 183 13.47 -18.59 6.55
C LYS A 183 12.66 -19.81 7.00
N ASN A 184 11.96 -19.72 8.13
CA ASN A 184 11.19 -20.85 8.67
C ASN A 184 10.04 -21.19 7.73
N LEU A 185 9.25 -20.18 7.34
CA LEU A 185 8.17 -20.34 6.37
C LEU A 185 8.71 -20.85 5.01
N CYS A 186 9.85 -20.34 4.57
CA CYS A 186 10.50 -20.83 3.35
C CYS A 186 10.94 -22.31 3.47
N PHE A 187 11.44 -22.75 4.62
CA PHE A 187 11.80 -24.15 4.84
C PHE A 187 10.59 -25.06 4.83
N ASP A 188 9.49 -24.64 5.47
CA ASP A 188 8.24 -25.40 5.49
C ASP A 188 7.65 -25.56 4.07
N VAL A 189 7.72 -24.50 3.25
CA VAL A 189 7.34 -24.58 1.84
C VAL A 189 8.33 -25.42 1.01
N HIS A 190 9.63 -25.30 1.26
CA HIS A 190 10.63 -26.06 0.50
C HIS A 190 10.56 -27.58 0.75
N ALA A 191 10.05 -27.99 1.92
CA ALA A 191 9.73 -29.39 2.18
C ALA A 191 8.68 -29.94 1.20
N GLU A 192 7.82 -29.07 0.65
CA GLU A 192 6.88 -29.37 -0.42
C GLU A 192 7.58 -29.26 -1.79
N ARG A 193 7.93 -30.41 -2.38
CA ARG A 193 8.74 -30.50 -3.61
C ARG A 193 8.16 -29.77 -4.83
N THR A 194 6.88 -29.42 -4.81
CA THR A 194 6.16 -28.80 -5.92
C THR A 194 6.17 -27.28 -5.87
N ILE A 195 6.61 -26.68 -4.76
CA ILE A 195 6.52 -25.23 -4.53
C ILE A 195 7.93 -24.64 -4.47
N GLY A 196 8.17 -23.59 -5.26
CA GLY A 196 9.40 -22.82 -5.15
C GLY A 196 9.35 -21.88 -3.94
N ALA A 197 10.48 -21.62 -3.28
CA ALA A 197 10.57 -20.58 -2.25
C ALA A 197 11.62 -19.54 -2.66
N LEU A 198 11.22 -18.27 -2.66
CA LEU A 198 12.10 -17.12 -2.87
C LEU A 198 12.43 -16.52 -1.51
N SER A 199 13.63 -16.83 -1.03
CA SER A 199 14.26 -16.15 0.10
C SER A 199 15.61 -15.56 -0.33
N PRO A 200 15.63 -14.56 -1.24
CA PRO A 200 16.88 -13.94 -1.62
C PRO A 200 17.49 -13.25 -0.39
N ASP A 201 18.82 -13.13 -0.34
CA ASP A 201 19.44 -12.16 0.57
C ASP A 201 18.71 -10.84 0.38
N ARG A 202 18.28 -10.22 1.49
CA ARG A 202 17.57 -8.94 1.48
C ARG A 202 18.27 -8.00 0.50
N ARG A 203 19.59 -7.98 0.38
CA ARG A 203 20.34 -7.13 -0.56
C ARG A 203 19.94 -7.28 -2.06
N GLN A 204 19.36 -8.39 -2.50
CA GLN A 204 19.11 -8.69 -3.93
C GLN A 204 17.65 -8.53 -4.39
N TRP A 205 16.74 -8.06 -3.53
CA TRP A 205 15.32 -7.95 -3.87
C TRP A 205 15.09 -6.84 -4.89
N THR A 206 14.98 -7.23 -6.16
CA THR A 206 14.67 -6.36 -7.30
C THR A 206 13.67 -7.08 -8.20
N SER A 207 12.87 -6.31 -8.93
CA SER A 207 11.93 -6.86 -9.92
C SER A 207 12.64 -7.79 -10.92
N ARG A 208 13.83 -7.37 -11.39
CA ARG A 208 14.68 -8.18 -12.28
C ARG A 208 15.13 -9.50 -11.67
N TYR A 209 15.51 -9.51 -10.40
CA TYR A 209 15.92 -10.74 -9.73
C TYR A 209 14.73 -11.71 -9.63
N LEU A 210 13.58 -11.23 -9.15
CA LEU A 210 12.39 -12.05 -8.94
C LEU A 210 11.95 -12.74 -10.23
N ILE A 211 11.90 -11.99 -11.33
CA ILE A 211 11.49 -12.56 -12.62
C ILE A 211 12.51 -13.61 -13.13
N GLY A 212 13.79 -13.38 -12.91
CA GLY A 212 14.85 -14.31 -13.27
C GLY A 212 14.73 -15.66 -12.55
N VAL A 213 14.34 -15.64 -11.27
CA VAL A 213 14.13 -16.88 -10.51
C VAL A 213 12.83 -17.58 -10.90
N ILE A 214 11.75 -16.84 -11.18
CA ILE A 214 10.46 -17.44 -11.56
C ILE A 214 10.54 -18.11 -12.94
N PHE A 215 11.29 -17.54 -13.88
CA PHE A 215 11.26 -17.93 -15.30
C PHE A 215 12.58 -18.47 -15.87
N GLU A 216 13.63 -18.59 -15.06
CA GLU A 216 14.90 -19.27 -15.39
C GLU A 216 15.48 -18.84 -16.76
N ASN A 217 15.44 -17.53 -17.05
CA ASN A 217 15.93 -16.88 -18.29
C ASN A 217 15.03 -16.97 -19.53
N THR A 218 13.77 -17.42 -19.41
CA THR A 218 12.83 -17.38 -20.55
C THR A 218 12.33 -15.96 -20.88
N VAL A 219 12.56 -14.99 -19.99
CA VAL A 219 12.15 -13.59 -20.12
C VAL A 219 13.37 -12.67 -20.23
N ASP A 220 13.27 -11.63 -21.07
CA ASP A 220 14.29 -10.59 -21.21
C ASP A 220 14.39 -9.73 -19.94
N LEU A 221 15.38 -10.06 -19.10
CA LEU A 221 15.65 -9.40 -17.82
C LEU A 221 16.01 -7.91 -17.96
N GLY A 222 16.46 -7.47 -19.14
CA GLY A 222 16.87 -6.09 -19.40
C GLY A 222 15.72 -5.09 -19.28
N ARG A 223 14.48 -5.58 -19.41
CA ARG A 223 13.26 -4.76 -19.33
C ARG A 223 12.72 -4.56 -17.92
N PHE A 224 13.28 -5.27 -16.95
CA PHE A 224 12.88 -5.20 -15.55
C PHE A 224 13.78 -4.25 -14.78
N THR A 225 13.19 -3.55 -13.82
CA THR A 225 13.90 -2.59 -13.00
C THR A 225 14.89 -3.29 -12.07
N SER A 226 16.16 -2.86 -12.11
CA SER A 226 17.20 -3.33 -11.18
C SER A 226 17.51 -2.36 -10.04
N GLU A 227 17.00 -1.13 -10.12
CA GLU A 227 17.16 -0.17 -9.04
C GLU A 227 16.31 -0.57 -7.84
N LYS A 228 16.81 -0.22 -6.66
CA LYS A 228 16.23 -0.62 -5.40
C LYS A 228 15.68 0.58 -4.65
N PRO A 229 14.37 0.86 -4.68
CA PRO A 229 13.77 1.75 -3.71
C PRO A 229 13.86 1.06 -2.36
N ARG A 230 14.59 1.64 -1.40
CA ARG A 230 14.86 0.94 -0.14
C ARG A 230 14.68 1.78 1.11
N TYR A 231 13.45 2.08 1.48
CA TYR A 231 13.18 2.63 2.81
C TYR A 231 13.39 1.53 3.87
N LYS A 232 14.50 1.60 4.61
CA LYS A 232 14.65 0.84 5.85
C LYS A 232 14.39 1.78 7.01
N ARG A 233 13.25 1.61 7.66
CA ARG A 233 13.15 2.06 9.06
C ARG A 233 14.19 1.23 9.79
N GLY A 234 15.21 1.87 10.36
CA GLY A 234 16.10 1.26 11.33
C GLY A 234 15.30 0.92 12.58
N THR A 235 14.36 -0.02 12.46
CA THR A 235 13.64 -0.54 13.59
C THR A 235 14.63 -1.38 14.36
N ARG A 236 15.20 -0.77 15.40
CA ARG A 236 15.59 -1.43 16.64
C ARG A 236 14.36 -2.05 17.35
N ILE A 237 13.36 -2.50 16.59
CA ILE A 237 12.07 -3.03 17.02
C ILE A 237 12.03 -4.49 16.55
N VAL A 238 13.05 -5.29 16.89
CA VAL A 238 13.01 -6.72 17.22
C VAL A 238 14.41 -7.06 17.71
N GLU A 239 14.60 -6.95 19.03
CA GLU A 239 15.50 -7.80 19.83
C GLU A 239 15.20 -7.66 21.33
N GLU A 240 14.26 -6.79 21.73
CA GLU A 240 13.84 -6.70 23.14
C GLU A 240 12.99 -7.89 23.62
N THR A 241 12.50 -8.75 22.72
CA THR A 241 11.83 -10.02 23.08
C THR A 241 12.79 -11.21 23.18
N SER A 242 14.09 -11.00 23.01
CA SER A 242 15.13 -12.04 23.14
C SER A 242 16.26 -11.57 24.06
N GLN A 243 15.91 -11.05 25.25
CA GLN A 243 16.89 -10.81 26.30
C GLN A 243 17.34 -12.13 26.94
N LEU A 244 18.23 -12.85 26.26
CA LEU A 244 19.20 -13.72 26.91
C LEU A 244 20.49 -12.92 27.06
N PRO A 245 21.06 -12.80 28.29
CA PRO A 245 22.27 -12.02 28.51
C PRO A 245 23.49 -12.81 28.03
N SER A 246 23.88 -12.65 26.76
CA SER A 246 25.18 -13.14 26.28
C SER A 246 26.27 -12.10 26.55
N HIS A 247 26.79 -12.15 27.77
CA HIS A 247 28.10 -11.63 28.11
C HIS A 247 29.19 -12.55 27.52
N THR A 248 29.86 -12.10 26.46
CA THR A 248 31.32 -12.28 26.24
C THR A 248 31.73 -11.37 25.09
N ARG A 249 32.31 -10.20 25.40
CA ARG A 249 33.01 -9.37 24.42
C ARG A 249 34.30 -10.09 24.04
N ASP A 250 34.37 -10.60 22.82
CA ASP A 250 35.59 -11.13 22.22
C ASP A 250 36.40 -9.93 21.69
N PRO A 251 37.64 -9.68 22.17
CA PRO A 251 38.43 -8.50 21.83
C PRO A 251 39.07 -8.54 20.42
N ASP A 252 38.92 -9.63 19.66
CA ASP A 252 39.50 -9.81 18.32
C ASP A 252 38.46 -9.76 17.18
N GLY A 253 37.32 -9.09 17.40
CA GLY A 253 36.34 -8.84 16.35
C GLY A 253 36.86 -7.86 15.31
N MET A 254 37.25 -8.36 14.13
CA MET A 254 37.60 -7.54 12.96
C MET A 254 36.47 -6.55 12.66
N ASP A 255 36.80 -5.25 12.60
CA ASP A 255 35.88 -4.19 12.22
C ASP A 255 35.26 -4.52 10.85
N ILE A 256 33.97 -4.87 10.86
CA ILE A 256 33.19 -4.95 9.63
C ILE A 256 32.92 -3.50 9.25
N ASP A 257 33.49 -3.05 8.13
CA ASP A 257 33.19 -1.74 7.55
C ASP A 257 31.66 -1.55 7.54
N GLU A 258 31.16 -0.70 8.45
CA GLU A 258 29.76 -0.29 8.46
C GLU A 258 29.55 0.60 7.23
N GLU A 259 29.34 -0.03 6.07
CA GLU A 259 28.99 0.65 4.82
C GLU A 259 27.87 1.65 5.09
N GLU A 260 28.14 2.91 4.72
CA GLU A 260 27.22 4.04 4.83
C GLU A 260 25.79 3.61 4.50
N GLN A 261 24.96 3.49 5.53
CA GLN A 261 23.53 3.38 5.35
C GLN A 261 23.08 4.75 4.84
N THR A 262 23.08 4.95 3.53
CA THR A 262 22.34 6.07 2.93
C THR A 262 20.91 5.93 3.43
N HIS A 263 20.54 6.79 4.37
CA HIS A 263 19.22 6.84 4.98
C HIS A 263 18.24 7.13 3.85
N ALA A 264 17.68 6.06 3.29
CA ALA A 264 16.77 6.18 2.18
C ALA A 264 15.58 6.96 2.64
N ILE A 265 15.52 8.21 2.19
CA ILE A 265 14.43 9.12 2.44
C ILE A 265 13.15 8.43 2.01
N PHE A 266 12.15 8.53 2.88
CA PHE A 266 10.78 8.07 2.70
C PHE A 266 10.38 8.01 1.21
N SER A 267 10.09 6.81 0.70
CA SER A 267 9.81 6.60 -0.73
C SER A 267 8.55 7.38 -1.14
N THR A 268 8.70 8.38 -2.02
CA THR A 268 7.57 9.21 -2.49
C THR A 268 6.55 8.40 -3.25
N SER A 269 6.97 7.40 -4.02
CA SER A 269 6.05 6.57 -4.81
C SER A 269 4.94 6.01 -3.94
N ASN A 270 5.28 5.54 -2.73
CA ASN A 270 4.33 5.05 -1.76
C ASN A 270 3.26 6.08 -1.35
N VAL A 271 3.68 7.32 -1.09
CA VAL A 271 2.76 8.42 -0.77
C VAL A 271 1.87 8.71 -1.96
N VAL A 272 2.48 8.77 -3.14
CA VAL A 272 1.77 9.02 -4.39
C VAL A 272 0.72 7.96 -4.62
N HIS A 273 1.05 6.66 -4.60
CA HIS A 273 0.07 5.59 -4.83
C HIS A 273 -1.06 5.61 -3.79
N HIS A 274 -0.72 5.79 -2.51
CA HIS A 274 -1.70 5.82 -1.42
C HIS A 274 -2.69 6.97 -1.59
N PHE A 275 -2.19 8.20 -1.70
CA PHE A 275 -3.07 9.38 -1.81
C PHE A 275 -3.76 9.46 -3.17
N SER A 276 -3.17 8.94 -4.25
CA SER A 276 -3.86 8.82 -5.54
C SER A 276 -5.09 7.92 -5.43
N ALA A 277 -4.98 6.79 -4.72
CA ALA A 277 -6.10 5.89 -4.49
C ALA A 277 -7.19 6.56 -3.64
N LEU A 278 -6.82 7.24 -2.55
CA LEU A 278 -7.77 7.97 -1.70
C LEU A 278 -8.47 9.11 -2.44
N LEU A 279 -7.74 9.89 -3.23
CA LEU A 279 -8.30 10.96 -4.07
C LEU A 279 -9.28 10.39 -5.10
N SER A 280 -8.94 9.27 -5.74
CA SER A 280 -9.83 8.58 -6.69
C SER A 280 -11.13 8.12 -6.00
N GLN A 281 -11.03 7.54 -4.80
CA GLN A 281 -12.20 7.15 -4.00
C GLN A 281 -13.06 8.36 -3.59
N LEU A 282 -12.43 9.47 -3.18
CA LEU A 282 -13.13 10.71 -2.85
C LEU A 282 -13.90 11.24 -4.07
N VAL A 283 -13.25 11.31 -5.24
CA VAL A 283 -13.88 11.73 -6.49
C VAL A 283 -15.05 10.81 -6.86
N LEU A 284 -14.92 9.49 -6.68
CA LEU A 284 -16.01 8.54 -6.92
C LEU A 284 -17.21 8.80 -6.00
N ARG A 285 -16.96 9.02 -4.69
CA ARG A 285 -18.03 9.32 -3.71
C ARG A 285 -18.77 10.62 -4.04
N VAL A 286 -18.03 11.67 -4.38
CA VAL A 286 -18.58 13.01 -4.59
C VAL A 286 -19.19 13.18 -5.99
N GLY A 287 -18.57 12.59 -7.00
CA GLY A 287 -18.78 12.94 -8.41
C GLY A 287 -19.42 11.88 -9.29
N SER A 288 -19.68 10.66 -8.79
CA SER A 288 -20.08 9.54 -9.66
C SER A 288 -21.32 9.81 -10.53
N ALA A 289 -22.31 10.57 -10.06
CA ALA A 289 -23.49 10.92 -10.85
C ALA A 289 -23.16 11.95 -11.94
N GLU A 290 -22.38 12.97 -11.60
CA GLU A 290 -22.00 14.04 -12.51
C GLU A 290 -21.07 13.51 -13.62
N ILE A 291 -20.04 12.75 -13.25
CA ILE A 291 -19.05 12.22 -14.18
C ILE A 291 -19.71 11.28 -15.20
N ARG A 292 -20.67 10.44 -14.77
CA ARG A 292 -21.47 9.60 -15.68
C ARG A 292 -22.29 10.42 -16.66
N SER A 293 -22.81 11.57 -16.25
CA SER A 293 -23.60 12.42 -17.14
C SER A 293 -22.76 13.03 -18.28
N TYR A 294 -21.49 13.39 -18.01
CA TYR A 294 -20.61 14.01 -19.00
C TYR A 294 -20.05 13.03 -20.02
N GLN A 295 -19.89 11.75 -19.66
CA GLN A 295 -19.42 10.72 -20.60
C GLN A 295 -20.30 10.58 -21.86
N THR A 296 -21.55 11.03 -21.81
CA THR A 296 -22.51 10.96 -22.93
C THR A 296 -22.65 12.26 -23.72
N ARG A 297 -22.07 13.38 -23.26
CA ARG A 297 -22.29 14.70 -23.85
C ARG A 297 -21.11 15.13 -24.71
N SER A 298 -21.39 15.97 -25.71
CA SER A 298 -20.33 16.72 -26.40
C SER A 298 -19.78 17.78 -25.44
N VAL A 299 -18.46 17.80 -25.29
CA VAL A 299 -17.76 18.65 -24.33
C VAL A 299 -17.19 19.86 -25.07
N SER A 300 -17.33 21.05 -24.50
CA SER A 300 -16.77 22.29 -25.03
C SER A 300 -15.24 22.19 -25.12
N ARG A 301 -14.62 22.81 -26.13
CA ARG A 301 -13.14 22.87 -26.27
C ARG A 301 -12.40 23.55 -25.11
N TYR A 302 -13.14 24.26 -24.26
CA TYR A 302 -12.63 24.99 -23.09
C TYR A 302 -13.02 24.32 -21.76
N ALA A 303 -13.55 23.10 -21.83
CA ALA A 303 -13.84 22.34 -20.64
C ALA A 303 -12.54 21.91 -19.94
N PRO A 304 -12.58 21.65 -18.63
CA PRO A 304 -11.44 21.09 -17.91
C PRO A 304 -11.02 19.74 -18.49
N GLU A 305 -9.75 19.36 -18.32
CA GLU A 305 -9.17 18.16 -18.94
C GLU A 305 -9.93 16.88 -18.56
N TRP A 306 -10.37 16.79 -17.30
CA TRP A 306 -11.14 15.64 -16.82
C TRP A 306 -12.48 15.45 -17.57
N GLN A 307 -13.09 16.49 -18.12
CA GLN A 307 -14.32 16.37 -18.93
C GLN A 307 -14.04 15.85 -20.34
N HIS A 308 -12.88 16.19 -20.89
CA HIS A 308 -12.43 15.67 -22.17
C HIS A 308 -12.08 14.20 -22.10
N ASN A 309 -11.65 13.74 -20.92
CA ASN A 309 -11.22 12.38 -20.72
C ASN A 309 -12.40 11.41 -20.54
N ARG A 310 -12.58 10.50 -21.51
CA ARG A 310 -13.57 9.40 -21.44
C ARG A 310 -13.11 8.20 -20.62
N LYS A 311 -11.92 8.25 -20.02
CA LYS A 311 -11.38 7.16 -19.20
C LYS A 311 -12.22 7.00 -17.91
N PRO A 312 -12.30 5.77 -17.38
CA PRO A 312 -12.86 5.55 -16.04
C PRO A 312 -12.03 6.29 -14.99
N ILE A 313 -12.67 6.70 -13.88
CA ILE A 313 -12.04 7.46 -12.78
C ILE A 313 -10.81 6.74 -12.21
N ALA A 314 -10.81 5.40 -12.21
CA ALA A 314 -9.67 4.59 -11.78
C ALA A 314 -8.39 4.83 -12.62
N ALA A 315 -8.54 5.30 -13.86
CA ALA A 315 -7.46 5.58 -14.80
C ALA A 315 -7.17 7.10 -14.92
N TRP A 316 -7.76 7.93 -14.06
CA TRP A 316 -7.42 9.35 -14.01
C TRP A 316 -6.07 9.56 -13.33
N SER A 317 -5.31 10.51 -13.87
CA SER A 317 -4.10 11.03 -13.25
C SER A 317 -4.43 11.87 -12.02
N VAL A 318 -3.43 12.09 -11.16
CA VAL A 318 -3.61 12.94 -9.98
C VAL A 318 -3.99 14.37 -10.36
N SER A 319 -3.43 14.90 -11.45
CA SER A 319 -3.80 16.23 -11.96
C SER A 319 -5.29 16.32 -12.30
N GLU A 320 -5.85 15.31 -12.98
CA GLU A 320 -7.28 15.26 -13.33
C GLU A 320 -8.17 15.12 -12.08
N LEU A 321 -7.75 14.29 -11.11
CA LEU A 321 -8.45 14.14 -9.83
C LEU A 321 -8.49 15.46 -9.06
N LEU A 322 -7.37 16.17 -9.01
CA LEU A 322 -7.25 17.44 -8.31
C LEU A 322 -7.99 18.57 -9.03
N GLU A 323 -7.92 18.65 -10.36
CA GLU A 323 -8.67 19.61 -11.16
C GLU A 323 -10.19 19.46 -10.94
N TYR A 324 -10.69 18.22 -10.90
CA TYR A 324 -12.10 17.96 -10.59
C TYR A 324 -12.49 18.48 -9.19
N LEU A 325 -11.68 18.15 -8.16
CA LEU A 325 -11.96 18.56 -6.79
C LEU A 325 -11.87 20.09 -6.61
N ASP A 326 -10.87 20.72 -7.23
CA ASP A 326 -10.64 22.17 -7.18
C ASP A 326 -11.75 22.95 -7.88
N GLY A 327 -12.32 22.39 -8.96
CA GLY A 327 -13.49 22.95 -9.64
C GLY A 327 -14.76 22.99 -8.77
N LYS A 328 -14.80 22.21 -7.67
CA LYS A 328 -15.92 22.20 -6.72
C LYS A 328 -15.62 22.98 -5.44
N LYS A 329 -14.42 22.80 -4.89
CA LYS A 329 -13.95 23.47 -3.67
C LYS A 329 -12.51 23.88 -3.86
N CYS A 330 -12.30 25.14 -4.26
CA CYS A 330 -10.97 25.68 -4.50
C CYS A 330 -10.10 25.57 -3.25
N ARG A 331 -8.86 25.10 -3.43
CA ARG A 331 -7.83 25.06 -2.39
C ARG A 331 -6.80 26.16 -2.60
N ALA A 332 -6.07 26.50 -1.54
CA ALA A 332 -4.89 27.35 -1.66
C ALA A 332 -3.81 26.64 -2.48
N ALA A 333 -3.16 27.37 -3.38
CA ALA A 333 -2.04 26.83 -4.14
C ALA A 333 -0.87 26.47 -3.22
N THR A 334 -0.24 25.33 -3.47
CA THR A 334 0.96 24.87 -2.75
C THR A 334 2.22 25.14 -3.58
N ASN A 335 3.37 25.26 -2.92
CA ASN A 335 4.68 25.28 -3.56
C ASN A 335 5.56 24.19 -2.93
N PRO A 336 5.86 23.09 -3.62
CA PRO A 336 5.52 22.78 -5.02
C PRO A 336 4.01 22.57 -5.23
N ARG A 337 3.56 22.64 -6.49
CA ARG A 337 2.18 22.28 -6.84
C ARG A 337 1.90 20.84 -6.45
N LEU A 338 0.74 20.59 -5.83
CA LEU A 338 0.42 19.26 -5.31
C LEU A 338 0.37 18.20 -6.40
N GLU A 339 -0.15 18.54 -7.60
CA GLU A 339 -0.10 17.63 -8.75
C GLU A 339 1.32 17.19 -9.12
N TRP A 340 2.32 18.06 -9.02
CA TRP A 340 3.72 17.69 -9.31
C TRP A 340 4.31 16.81 -8.21
N PHE A 341 4.02 17.13 -6.95
CA PHE A 341 4.46 16.32 -5.82
C PHE A 341 3.89 14.89 -5.87
N LEU A 342 2.63 14.76 -6.29
CA LEU A 342 1.93 13.48 -6.41
C LEU A 342 2.07 12.84 -7.81
N GLN A 343 2.97 13.32 -8.65
CA GLN A 343 3.25 12.69 -9.93
C GLN A 343 4.39 11.69 -9.76
N LEU A 344 4.13 10.41 -10.07
CA LEU A 344 5.17 9.38 -10.06
C LEU A 344 6.31 9.77 -11.00
N ALA A 345 7.54 9.58 -10.52
CA ALA A 345 8.72 9.73 -11.38
C ALA A 345 8.61 8.69 -12.47
N PRO A 346 8.71 9.07 -13.76
CA PRO A 346 8.91 8.06 -14.77
C PRO A 346 10.16 7.29 -14.33
N SER A 347 9.96 6.02 -14.03
CA SER A 347 10.99 5.10 -13.57
C SER A 347 12.08 4.90 -14.63
N TYR A 348 11.84 5.38 -15.84
CA TYR A 348 12.76 5.33 -16.96
C TYR A 348 13.31 6.71 -17.31
N ARG A 349 14.56 6.70 -17.78
CA ARG A 349 15.37 7.87 -18.15
C ARG A 349 14.52 9.00 -18.72
N PRO A 350 14.69 10.25 -18.24
CA PRO A 350 14.03 11.39 -18.86
C PRO A 350 14.30 11.33 -20.35
N ASP A 351 13.25 11.32 -21.17
CA ASP A 351 13.40 11.36 -22.61
C ASP A 351 14.16 12.65 -22.94
N PRO A 352 15.39 12.58 -23.48
CA PRO A 352 16.22 13.75 -23.69
C PRO A 352 15.60 14.76 -24.66
N LYS A 353 14.54 14.37 -25.39
CA LYS A 353 13.83 15.24 -26.32
C LYS A 353 12.69 16.02 -25.69
N THR A 354 12.08 15.50 -24.63
CA THR A 354 11.02 16.19 -23.89
C THR A 354 11.65 16.77 -22.63
N ASN A 355 12.06 18.04 -22.69
CA ASN A 355 12.57 18.82 -21.56
C ASN A 355 11.50 19.04 -20.44
N ASP A 356 10.45 18.21 -20.44
CA ASP A 356 9.30 18.16 -19.53
C ASP A 356 9.55 17.22 -18.34
N SER A 357 10.81 17.13 -17.91
CA SER A 357 11.19 16.64 -16.57
C SER A 357 10.74 17.59 -15.44
N ARG A 358 9.97 18.63 -15.76
CA ARG A 358 9.39 19.58 -14.81
C ARG A 358 8.20 18.96 -14.09
N GLY A 359 8.47 18.18 -13.06
CA GLY A 359 7.45 17.87 -12.08
C GLY A 359 7.79 16.68 -11.21
N SER A 360 8.38 15.64 -11.81
CA SER A 360 8.59 14.43 -11.06
C SER A 360 10.01 14.27 -10.52
N ARG A 361 10.07 14.18 -9.20
CA ARG A 361 11.26 14.16 -8.37
C ARG A 361 11.20 12.95 -7.45
N ARG A 362 12.35 12.31 -7.21
CA ARG A 362 12.43 11.22 -6.23
C ARG A 362 12.19 11.79 -4.83
N GLY A 363 11.86 10.93 -3.87
CA GLY A 363 11.56 11.38 -2.50
C GLY A 363 12.68 12.17 -1.83
N GLN A 364 13.92 11.79 -2.15
CA GLN A 364 15.14 12.46 -1.71
C GLN A 364 15.38 13.84 -2.36
N ASP A 365 14.76 14.12 -3.52
CA ASP A 365 14.94 15.38 -4.25
C ASP A 365 13.96 16.47 -3.75
N TRP A 366 13.03 16.11 -2.85
CA TRP A 366 12.09 17.04 -2.22
C TRP A 366 12.66 17.54 -0.90
N SER A 367 12.67 18.87 -0.72
CA SER A 367 13.07 19.45 0.55
C SER A 367 12.03 19.13 1.64
N ARG A 368 12.44 19.20 2.91
CA ARG A 368 11.51 19.06 4.05
C ARG A 368 10.34 20.06 3.96
N THR A 369 10.60 21.29 3.51
CA THR A 369 9.55 22.31 3.32
C THR A 369 8.60 21.92 2.20
N ASP A 370 9.09 21.35 1.10
CA ASP A 370 8.23 20.87 0.00
C ASP A 370 7.28 19.77 0.47
N TRP A 371 7.79 18.82 1.26
CA TRP A 371 7.00 17.78 1.91
C TRP A 371 5.89 18.37 2.79
N LEU A 372 6.23 19.30 3.68
CA LEU A 372 5.26 19.93 4.58
C LEU A 372 4.20 20.73 3.82
N ASN A 373 4.59 21.45 2.75
CA ASN A 373 3.66 22.20 1.92
C ASN A 373 2.70 21.28 1.16
N ALA A 374 3.20 20.18 0.60
CA ALA A 374 2.37 19.20 -0.10
C ALA A 374 1.39 18.50 0.85
N LEU A 375 1.84 18.09 2.04
CA LEU A 375 0.95 17.53 3.06
C LEU A 375 -0.07 18.54 3.57
N GLY A 376 0.31 19.81 3.69
CA GLY A 376 -0.61 20.90 3.97
C GLY A 376 -1.71 21.01 2.92
N GLY A 377 -1.37 20.87 1.63
CA GLY A 377 -2.33 20.82 0.52
C GLY A 377 -3.30 19.63 0.64
N LEU A 378 -2.79 18.43 0.90
CA LEU A 378 -3.62 17.23 1.13
C LEU A 378 -4.53 17.40 2.35
N LYS A 379 -4.04 18.01 3.42
CA LYS A 379 -4.80 18.28 4.65
C LYS A 379 -5.97 19.22 4.37
N GLN A 380 -5.75 20.26 3.56
CA GLN A 380 -6.83 21.14 3.12
C GLN A 380 -7.90 20.41 2.31
N ILE A 381 -7.52 19.46 1.45
CA ILE A 381 -8.48 18.61 0.74
C ILE A 381 -9.29 17.77 1.75
N GLY A 382 -8.62 17.11 2.69
CA GLY A 382 -9.27 16.33 3.75
C GLY A 382 -10.28 17.16 4.54
N ILE A 383 -9.92 18.39 4.93
CA ILE A 383 -10.81 19.31 5.67
C ILE A 383 -11.97 19.80 4.79
N ASN A 384 -11.69 20.30 3.59
CA ASN A 384 -12.69 20.86 2.69
C ASN A 384 -13.79 19.85 2.35
N TRP A 385 -13.43 18.57 2.24
CA TRP A 385 -14.34 17.48 1.91
C TRP A 385 -14.85 16.70 3.13
N ALA A 386 -14.40 17.04 4.33
CA ALA A 386 -14.63 16.25 5.55
C ALA A 386 -14.28 14.76 5.34
N ASP A 387 -13.20 14.51 4.60
CA ASP A 387 -12.77 13.16 4.23
C ASP A 387 -11.90 12.54 5.33
N THR A 388 -12.52 11.69 6.16
CA THR A 388 -11.85 11.02 7.27
C THR A 388 -10.65 10.16 6.81
N PRO A 389 -10.75 9.32 5.74
CA PRO A 389 -9.62 8.48 5.31
C PRO A 389 -8.36 9.26 4.95
N ILE A 390 -8.48 10.40 4.23
CA ILE A 390 -7.34 11.27 3.92
C ILE A 390 -6.76 11.88 5.20
N GLN A 391 -7.61 12.38 6.10
CA GLN A 391 -7.16 13.00 7.35
C GLN A 391 -6.42 12.03 8.26
N GLU A 392 -6.94 10.81 8.44
CA GLU A 392 -6.28 9.77 9.22
C GLU A 392 -4.95 9.35 8.60
N SER A 393 -4.93 9.14 7.28
CA SER A 393 -3.70 8.78 6.55
C SER A 393 -2.61 9.83 6.69
N LEU A 394 -2.99 11.12 6.66
CA LEU A 394 -2.07 12.23 6.90
C LEU A 394 -1.53 12.22 8.33
N ALA A 395 -2.39 12.02 9.32
CA ALA A 395 -1.94 11.95 10.71
C ALA A 395 -0.95 10.81 10.96
N MET A 396 -1.13 9.66 10.29
CA MET A 396 -0.18 8.55 10.32
C MET A 396 1.14 8.91 9.64
N LEU A 397 1.06 9.49 8.43
CA LEU A 397 2.23 9.88 7.65
C LEU A 397 3.06 10.98 8.34
N GLU A 398 2.41 11.98 8.95
CA GLU A 398 3.07 13.07 9.66
C GLU A 398 3.96 12.53 10.81
N ARG A 399 3.53 11.47 11.50
CA ARG A 399 4.34 10.82 12.55
C ARG A 399 5.58 10.14 11.98
N GLU A 400 5.41 9.41 10.87
CA GLU A 400 6.52 8.74 10.20
C GLU A 400 7.52 9.75 9.62
N LEU A 401 7.04 10.82 8.99
CA LEU A 401 7.91 11.90 8.50
C LEU A 401 8.62 12.63 9.64
N THR A 402 7.94 12.86 10.77
CA THR A 402 8.60 13.45 11.95
C THR A 402 9.73 12.57 12.43
N PHE A 403 9.51 11.24 12.49
CA PHE A 403 10.55 10.28 12.82
C PHE A 403 11.71 10.33 11.81
N VAL A 404 11.43 10.25 10.51
CA VAL A 404 12.44 10.30 9.45
C VAL A 404 13.23 11.60 9.46
N PHE A 405 12.58 12.75 9.62
CA PHE A 405 13.26 14.06 9.69
C PHE A 405 13.96 14.31 11.03
N SER A 406 13.66 13.53 12.07
CA SER A 406 14.36 13.59 13.36
C SER A 406 15.59 12.71 13.44
N GLN A 407 15.71 11.73 12.55
CA GLN A 407 16.99 11.05 12.34
C GLN A 407 17.91 12.10 11.73
N GLU A 408 18.71 12.75 12.57
CA GLU A 408 19.76 13.66 12.12
C GLU A 408 20.50 12.98 10.99
N MET A 409 20.60 13.65 9.85
CA MET A 409 21.67 13.34 8.92
C MET A 409 22.92 13.62 9.73
N ALA A 410 23.50 12.58 10.32
CA ALA A 410 24.85 12.64 10.84
C ALA A 410 25.69 13.03 9.62
N ILE A 411 25.93 14.33 9.49
CA ILE A 411 26.83 14.88 8.49
C ILE A 411 28.20 14.41 8.98
N ILE A 412 28.67 13.31 8.42
CA ILE A 412 30.03 12.81 8.62
C ILE A 412 30.91 13.48 7.56
#